data_AF-A0A1F6Y908-F1
#
_entry.id   AF-A0A1F6Y908-F1
#
_cell.length_a   1.000
_cell.length_b   1.000
_cell.length_c   1.000
_cell.angle_alpha   90.00
_cell.angle_beta   90.00
_cell.angle_gamma   90.00
#
_symmetry.space_group_name_H-M   'P 1'
#
loop_
_entity.id
_entity.type
_entity.pdbx_description
1 polymer ?
#
loop_
_entity_poly.entity_id
_entity_poly.type
_entity_poly.pdbx_seq_one_letter_code
_entity_poly.pdbx_strand_id
1 'polypeptide(L)'
;MTNAQAEIRKNIIELFEIEKLPEEKQEETIGRIGKIIFQAVLTRVLPFLEEKDLEQYDKLMDSNPSPEQVLDFLFDKVPNFLQIVAEETENFRKEAGEVLGAIKNTL
;
A
#
# COMPACT_ATOMS: atom_id res chain seq x y z
N MET A 1 6.25 -14.12 -3.12
CA MET A 1 6.08 -12.72 -3.52
C MET A 1 5.52 -12.71 -4.92
N THR A 2 4.32 -12.19 -5.12
CA THR A 2 3.74 -12.00 -6.47
C THR A 2 4.38 -10.80 -7.15
N ASN A 3 4.18 -10.67 -8.47
CA ASN A 3 4.69 -9.52 -9.23
C ASN A 3 4.17 -8.19 -8.65
N ALA A 4 2.93 -8.16 -8.16
CA ALA A 4 2.34 -6.99 -7.52
C ALA A 4 3.09 -6.62 -6.23
N GLN A 5 3.31 -7.58 -5.33
CA GLN A 5 4.01 -7.35 -4.06
C GLN A 5 5.45 -6.86 -4.28
N ALA A 6 6.14 -7.40 -5.29
CA ALA A 6 7.49 -6.98 -5.65
C ALA A 6 7.54 -5.52 -6.11
N GLU A 7 6.59 -5.11 -6.96
CA GLU A 7 6.51 -3.75 -7.48
C GLU A 7 6.17 -2.73 -6.38
N ILE A 8 5.23 -3.07 -5.50
CA ILE A 8 4.86 -2.22 -4.36
C ILE A 8 6.06 -2.02 -3.43
N ARG A 9 6.76 -3.11 -3.10
CA ARG A 9 7.95 -3.05 -2.25
C ARG A 9 9.04 -2.19 -2.87
N LYS A 10 9.29 -2.35 -4.16
CA LYS A 10 10.26 -1.55 -4.92
C LYS A 10 9.90 -0.06 -4.88
N ASN A 11 8.64 0.29 -5.15
CA ASN A 11 8.17 1.67 -5.10
C ASN A 11 8.38 2.31 -3.73
N ILE A 12 8.09 1.58 -2.66
CA ILE A 12 8.30 2.07 -1.28
C ILE A 12 9.79 2.31 -1.01
N ILE A 13 10.67 1.41 -1.42
CA ILE A 13 12.11 1.57 -1.20
C ILE A 13 12.62 2.81 -1.95
N GLU A 14 12.33 2.92 -3.25
CA GLU A 14 12.84 3.99 -4.10
C GLU A 14 12.29 5.36 -3.72
N LEU A 15 10.99 5.48 -3.41
CA LEU A 15 10.36 6.77 -3.11
C LEU A 15 10.72 7.33 -1.74
N PHE A 16 11.05 6.46 -0.78
CA PHE A 16 11.41 6.85 0.59
C PHE A 16 12.90 6.69 0.90
N GLU A 17 13.72 6.34 -0.11
CA GLU A 17 15.17 6.14 0.01
C GLU A 17 15.56 5.20 1.17
N ILE A 18 14.75 4.15 1.36
CA ILE A 18 14.87 3.25 2.52
C ILE A 18 16.21 2.52 2.54
N GLU A 19 16.82 2.29 1.37
CA GLU A 19 18.15 1.68 1.24
C GLU A 19 19.25 2.45 1.99
N LYS A 20 19.01 3.73 2.34
CA LYS A 20 19.93 4.53 3.15
C LYS A 20 19.83 4.25 4.65
N LEU A 21 18.81 3.52 5.09
CA LEU A 21 18.66 3.10 6.49
C LEU A 21 19.51 1.87 6.80
N PRO A 22 19.90 1.65 8.07
CA PRO A 22 20.51 0.39 8.51
C PRO A 22 19.60 -0.79 8.17
N GLU A 23 20.16 -1.92 7.73
CA GLU A 23 19.40 -3.12 7.29
C GLU A 23 18.32 -3.55 8.28
N GLU A 24 18.63 -3.55 9.57
CA GLU A 24 17.69 -3.88 10.66
C GLU A 24 16.42 -3.01 10.65
N LYS A 25 16.53 -1.75 10.21
CA LYS A 25 15.43 -0.78 10.16
C LYS A 25 14.70 -0.75 8.83
N GLN A 26 15.28 -1.31 7.77
CA GLN A 26 14.67 -1.28 6.44
C GLN A 26 13.36 -2.04 6.44
N GLU A 27 13.36 -3.31 6.87
CA GLU A 27 12.15 -4.14 6.90
C GLU A 27 11.06 -3.57 7.81
N GLU A 28 11.43 -3.05 8.98
CA GLU A 28 10.49 -2.42 9.90
C GLU A 28 9.82 -1.20 9.25
N THR A 29 10.61 -0.36 8.58
CA THR A 29 10.13 0.85 7.92
C THR A 29 9.24 0.50 6.73
N ILE A 30 9.65 -0.47 5.90
CA ILE A 30 8.87 -0.98 4.77
C ILE A 30 7.52 -1.50 5.26
N GLY A 31 7.50 -2.28 6.35
CA GLY A 31 6.26 -2.83 6.90
C GLY A 31 5.30 -1.74 7.40
N ARG A 32 5.82 -0.71 8.07
CA ARG A 32 5.00 0.42 8.56
C ARG A 32 4.41 1.25 7.42
N ILE A 33 5.24 1.64 6.45
CA ILE A 33 4.81 2.43 5.29
C ILE A 33 3.84 1.61 4.43
N GLY A 34 4.19 0.34 4.18
CA GLY A 34 3.35 -0.57 3.39
C GLY A 34 1.96 -0.75 3.99
N LYS A 35 1.82 -0.81 5.32
CA LYS A 35 0.51 -0.88 5.97
C LYS A 35 -0.36 0.35 5.72
N ILE A 36 0.23 1.55 5.75
CA ILE A 36 -0.51 2.80 5.53
C ILE A 36 -0.98 2.88 4.07
N ILE A 37 -0.07 2.60 3.13
CA ILE A 37 -0.40 2.57 1.70
C ILE A 37 -1.48 1.53 1.42
N PHE A 38 -1.37 0.33 2.02
CA PHE A 38 -2.36 -0.72 1.85
C PHE A 38 -3.76 -0.27 2.30
N GLN A 39 -3.87 0.44 3.43
CA GLN A 39 -5.14 1.00 3.90
C GLN A 39 -5.72 2.05 2.93
N ALA A 40 -4.87 2.92 2.38
CA ALA A 40 -5.29 3.91 1.37
C ALA A 40 -5.80 3.22 0.10
N VAL A 41 -5.05 2.22 -0.39
CA VAL A 41 -5.44 1.40 -1.54
C VAL A 41 -6.79 0.73 -1.30
N LEU A 42 -6.98 0.05 -0.16
CA LEU A 42 -8.27 -0.58 0.20
C LEU A 42 -9.43 0.43 0.14
N THR A 43 -9.24 1.59 0.76
CA THR A 43 -10.26 2.65 0.80
C THR A 43 -10.65 3.11 -0.61
N ARG A 44 -9.67 3.17 -1.53
CA ARG A 44 -9.89 3.59 -2.91
C ARG A 44 -10.50 2.50 -3.78
N VAL A 45 -10.12 1.24 -3.59
CA VAL A 45 -10.50 0.16 -4.52
C VAL A 45 -11.80 -0.55 -4.16
N LEU A 46 -12.14 -0.69 -2.87
CA LEU A 46 -13.36 -1.38 -2.46
C LEU A 46 -14.64 -0.78 -3.09
N PRO A 47 -14.78 0.55 -3.25
CA PRO A 47 -15.93 1.13 -3.95
C PRO A 47 -16.04 0.81 -5.45
N PHE A 48 -14.96 0.34 -6.08
CA PHE A 48 -14.95 -0.04 -7.50
C PHE A 48 -15.32 -1.51 -7.73
N LEU A 49 -15.42 -2.32 -6.68
CA LEU A 49 -15.82 -3.71 -6.81
C LEU A 49 -17.30 -3.80 -7.16
N GLU A 50 -17.62 -4.67 -8.11
CA GLU A 50 -19.01 -5.09 -8.33
C GLU A 50 -19.52 -5.87 -7.12
N GLU A 51 -20.83 -5.90 -6.92
CA GLU A 51 -21.48 -6.58 -5.78
C GLU A 51 -20.99 -8.03 -5.60
N LYS A 52 -20.87 -8.78 -6.71
CA LYS A 52 -20.35 -10.15 -6.72
C LYS A 52 -18.90 -10.26 -6.22
N ASP A 53 -18.05 -9.29 -6.53
CA ASP A 53 -16.65 -9.30 -6.11
C ASP A 53 -16.51 -8.76 -4.68
N LEU A 54 -17.38 -7.86 -4.24
CA LEU A 54 -17.48 -7.46 -2.84
C LEU A 54 -17.89 -8.64 -1.94
N GLU A 55 -18.85 -9.47 -2.37
CA GLU A 55 -19.19 -10.71 -1.65
C GLU A 55 -18.02 -11.71 -1.58
N GLN A 56 -17.20 -11.78 -2.63
CA GLN A 56 -15.99 -12.62 -2.63
C GLN A 56 -14.94 -12.07 -1.67
N TYR A 57 -14.80 -10.74 -1.62
CA TYR A 57 -13.94 -10.06 -0.67
C TYR A 57 -14.37 -10.33 0.78
N ASP A 58 -15.65 -10.20 1.11
CA ASP A 58 -16.16 -10.47 2.47
C ASP A 58 -15.89 -11.91 2.89
N LYS A 59 -16.16 -12.89 2.01
CA LYS A 59 -15.83 -14.30 2.26
C LYS A 59 -14.33 -14.55 2.43
N LEU A 60 -13.50 -13.82 1.68
CA LEU A 60 -12.06 -13.89 1.85
C LEU A 60 -11.67 -13.38 3.24
N MET A 61 -12.26 -12.26 3.70
CA MET A 61 -11.98 -11.69 5.02
C MET A 61 -12.39 -12.60 6.19
N ASP A 62 -13.45 -13.39 6.04
CA ASP A 62 -13.87 -14.41 7.03
C ASP A 62 -12.80 -15.49 7.27
N SER A 63 -11.88 -15.69 6.32
CA SER A 63 -10.78 -16.65 6.44
C SER A 63 -9.53 -16.09 7.13
N ASN A 64 -9.59 -14.85 7.62
CA ASN A 64 -8.46 -14.10 8.19
C ASN A 64 -7.22 -14.12 7.25
N PRO A 65 -7.38 -13.56 6.03
CA PRO A 65 -6.38 -13.66 4.98
C PRO A 65 -5.14 -12.82 5.34
N SER A 66 -3.99 -13.20 4.79
CA SER A 66 -2.82 -12.33 4.85
C SER A 66 -3.00 -11.10 3.95
N PRO A 67 -2.32 -9.97 4.24
CA PRO A 67 -2.36 -8.79 3.36
C PRO A 67 -2.00 -9.11 1.90
N GLU A 68 -1.07 -10.04 1.69
CA GLU A 68 -0.66 -10.54 0.38
C GLU A 68 -1.82 -11.19 -0.38
N GLN A 69 -2.62 -12.02 0.29
CA GLN A 69 -3.77 -12.68 -0.32
C GLN A 69 -4.86 -11.66 -0.73
N VAL A 70 -5.04 -10.62 0.08
CA VAL A 70 -5.97 -9.53 -0.24
C VAL A 70 -5.47 -8.72 -1.43
N LEU A 71 -4.18 -8.39 -1.49
CA LEU A 71 -3.57 -7.70 -2.62
C LEU A 71 -3.69 -8.51 -3.92
N ASP A 72 -3.44 -9.82 -3.87
CA ASP A 72 -3.53 -10.68 -5.04
C ASP A 72 -4.99 -10.78 -5.55
N PHE A 73 -5.97 -10.86 -4.65
CA PHE A 73 -7.38 -10.80 -5.00
C PHE A 73 -7.73 -9.47 -5.71
N LEU A 74 -7.32 -8.34 -5.14
CA LEU A 74 -7.62 -7.03 -5.72
C LEU A 74 -6.89 -6.79 -7.04
N PHE A 75 -5.67 -7.32 -7.20
CA PHE A 75 -4.94 -7.28 -8.46
C PHE A 75 -5.68 -8.00 -9.59
N ASP A 76 -6.32 -9.12 -9.31
CA ASP A 76 -7.12 -9.88 -10.29
C ASP A 76 -8.44 -9.16 -10.64
N LYS A 77 -9.06 -8.52 -9.66
CA LYS A 77 -10.42 -7.94 -9.81
C LYS A 77 -10.45 -6.48 -10.25
N VAL A 78 -9.43 -5.70 -9.93
CA VAL A 78 -9.43 -4.25 -10.11
C VAL A 78 -8.56 -3.88 -11.30
N PRO A 79 -9.14 -3.33 -12.39
CA PRO A 79 -8.35 -2.80 -13.49
C PRO A 79 -7.39 -1.70 -13.03
N ASN A 80 -6.20 -1.68 -13.61
CA ASN A 80 -5.15 -0.70 -13.27
C ASN A 80 -4.74 -0.70 -11.79
N PHE A 81 -4.91 -1.82 -11.07
CA PHE A 81 -4.60 -1.90 -9.64
C PHE A 81 -3.19 -1.40 -9.29
N LEU A 82 -2.16 -1.83 -10.03
CA LEU A 82 -0.78 -1.38 -9.77
C LEU A 82 -0.58 0.13 -9.95
N GLN A 83 -1.32 0.74 -10.88
CA GLN A 83 -1.31 2.19 -11.04
C GLN A 83 -1.91 2.87 -9.81
N ILE A 84 -3.04 2.35 -9.30
CA ILE A 84 -3.66 2.86 -8.06
C ILE A 84 -2.66 2.77 -6.91
N VAL A 85 -1.95 1.65 -6.76
CA VAL A 85 -0.96 1.53 -5.68
C VAL A 85 0.20 2.51 -5.85
N ALA A 86 0.71 2.71 -7.07
CA ALA A 86 1.76 3.70 -7.33
C ALA A 86 1.29 5.12 -6.99
N GLU A 87 0.05 5.47 -7.34
CA GLU A 87 -0.55 6.76 -7.00
C GLU A 87 -0.72 6.94 -5.50
N GLU A 88 -1.23 5.94 -4.77
CA GLU A 88 -1.36 6.02 -3.31
C GLU A 88 -0.01 6.08 -2.59
N THR A 89 1.01 5.41 -3.14
CA THR A 89 2.39 5.50 -2.62
C THR A 89 2.94 6.93 -2.76
N GLU A 90 2.74 7.54 -3.92
CA GLU A 90 3.18 8.92 -4.18
C GLU A 90 2.36 9.95 -3.38
N ASN A 91 1.05 9.73 -3.22
CA ASN A 91 0.20 10.57 -2.38
C ASN A 91 0.67 10.55 -0.92
N PHE A 92 0.91 9.36 -0.37
CA PHE A 92 1.44 9.22 0.98
C PHE A 92 2.80 9.93 1.14
N ARG A 93 3.70 9.82 0.14
CA ARG A 93 4.99 10.52 0.17
C ARG A 93 4.82 12.04 0.25
N LYS A 94 3.92 12.61 -0.54
CA LYS A 94 3.62 14.05 -0.53
C LYS A 94 3.05 14.49 0.81
N GLU A 95 2.03 13.81 1.30
CA GLU A 95 1.38 14.10 2.58
C GLU A 95 2.38 14.02 3.75
N ALA A 96 3.21 12.97 3.79
CA ALA A 96 4.25 12.83 4.79
C ALA A 96 5.26 14.00 4.72
N GLY A 97 5.67 14.40 3.52
CA GLY A 97 6.55 15.55 3.31
C GLY A 97 5.95 16.87 3.79
N GLU A 98 4.67 17.11 3.52
CA GLU A 98 3.95 18.30 3.98
C GLU A 98 3.84 18.35 5.51
N VAL A 99 3.47 17.23 6.13
CA VAL A 99 3.37 17.12 7.60
C VAL A 99 4.72 17.38 8.26
N LEU A 100 5.79 16.75 7.76
CA LEU A 100 7.15 16.96 8.29
C LEU A 100 7.62 18.41 8.10
N GLY A 101 7.31 19.03 6.95
CA GLY A 101 7.59 20.43 6.69
C GLY A 101 6.86 21.37 7.65
N ALA A 102 5.58 21.10 7.93
CA ALA A 102 4.78 21.89 8.87
C ALA A 102 5.32 21.78 10.30
N ILE A 103 5.71 20.59 10.74
CA ILE A 103 6.33 20.38 12.06
C ILE A 103 7.62 21.18 12.18
N LYS A 104 8.48 21.17 11.15
CA LYS A 104 9.74 21.92 11.15
C LYS A 104 9.53 23.44 11.26
N ASN A 105 8.44 23.97 10.71
CA ASN A 105 8.12 25.40 10.79
C ASN A 105 7.47 25.81 12.13
N THR A 106 7.11 24.84 12.97
CA THR A 106 6.44 25.06 14.26
C THR A 106 7.38 24.84 15.47
N LEU A 107 8.57 24.29 15.24
CA LEU A 107 9.65 24.09 16.23
C LEU A 107 10.72 25.17 16.09
#